data_AF-A0AAW8HNG4-F1
#
_entry.id   AF-A0AAW8HNG4-F1
#
_cell.length_a   1.000
_cell.length_b   1.000
_cell.length_c   1.000
_cell.angle_alpha   90.00
_cell.angle_beta   90.00
_cell.angle_gamma   90.00
#
_symmetry.space_group_name_H-M   'P 1'
#
loop_
_entity.id
_entity.type
_entity.pdbx_description
1 polymer ?
#
loop_
_entity_poly.entity_id
_entity_poly.type
_entity_poly.pdbx_seq_one_letter_code
_entity_poly.pdbx_strand_id
1 'polypeptide(L)'
;MKGTVFAVALNHRSQTDAWQAAFTRAPYNTPPKTAVWFIKPRNTVAASGDAIPHPAGEQVLSGATVALIVGKTASRIAPEAAADYIAGYALANEVSLPEESFYRPAIKAKCRDGFCPIGESAALDSADNLTIVTEINGREVDRWHTADLHRSAADLLSALSEFATLQPGDAILIGTPQQRVALNPSDRVRITAAGLPPLENTVVAESEAPPAPAPAQRAGTLFALGLNYADHASELEFKPPEEPLVFIKAPNTVTGDNQTSVRPDNVEYMHYEAELVVVIGKQARSVSEADAMDYVAGYTVCNDYAIRDYLENYYRPNLRVKSRDGLTPLLATVVPKAAVPDPHNLTLRTFVNGELRQRGTTADLIFSVPYLIAYLSSFMTLNPGDMIATGTPKGLSDVVPGDEVVVEVEGVGRLVNRIVSEESAK
;
A
#
# COMPACT_ATOMS: atom_id res chain seq x y z
N MET A 1 10.12 -7.49 12.44
CA MET A 1 10.91 -6.65 11.52
C MET A 1 10.47 -5.19 11.55
N LYS A 2 11.43 -4.29 11.27
CA LYS A 2 11.41 -2.81 11.19
C LYS A 2 10.69 -2.12 10.01
N GLY A 3 10.80 -2.70 8.83
CA GLY A 3 10.56 -1.99 7.57
C GLY A 3 9.13 -2.08 7.03
N THR A 4 8.96 -1.56 5.83
CA THR A 4 7.77 -1.74 5.00
C THR A 4 7.70 -3.17 4.50
N VAL A 5 6.51 -3.77 4.55
CA VAL A 5 6.25 -5.10 4.02
C VAL A 5 5.54 -4.96 2.69
N PHE A 6 6.29 -5.13 1.62
CA PHE A 6 5.78 -5.27 0.27
C PHE A 6 5.39 -6.73 0.02
N ALA A 7 4.52 -6.95 -0.95
CA ALA A 7 4.11 -8.28 -1.35
C ALA A 7 3.70 -8.30 -2.83
N VAL A 8 3.87 -9.46 -3.47
CA VAL A 8 3.45 -9.69 -4.85
C VAL A 8 2.24 -10.63 -4.90
N ALA A 9 1.21 -10.23 -5.63
CA ALA A 9 0.06 -11.07 -5.97
C ALA A 9 0.24 -11.66 -7.38
N LEU A 10 -0.53 -12.70 -7.73
CA LEU A 10 -0.50 -13.33 -9.05
C LEU A 10 0.90 -13.82 -9.46
N ASN A 11 1.76 -14.15 -8.48
CA ASN A 11 3.12 -14.63 -8.74
C ASN A 11 3.22 -16.17 -8.76
N HIS A 12 2.16 -16.91 -8.43
CA HIS A 12 2.16 -18.37 -8.48
C HIS A 12 1.42 -18.86 -9.74
N ARG A 13 1.98 -19.86 -10.44
CA ARG A 13 1.43 -20.39 -11.71
C ARG A 13 -0.02 -20.86 -11.57
N SER A 14 -0.34 -21.62 -10.51
CA SER A 14 -1.72 -22.10 -10.28
C SER A 14 -2.75 -20.97 -10.18
N GLN A 15 -2.36 -19.80 -9.68
CA GLN A 15 -3.25 -18.63 -9.59
C GLN A 15 -3.42 -17.98 -10.96
N THR A 16 -2.36 -17.78 -11.73
CA THR A 16 -2.51 -17.23 -13.08
C THR A 16 -3.26 -18.18 -14.02
N ASP A 17 -3.12 -19.49 -13.84
CA ASP A 17 -3.83 -20.50 -14.64
C ASP A 17 -5.32 -20.49 -14.32
N ALA A 18 -5.67 -20.47 -13.02
CA ALA A 18 -7.08 -20.40 -12.58
C ALA A 18 -7.79 -19.13 -13.07
N TRP A 19 -7.07 -18.02 -13.20
CA TRP A 19 -7.60 -16.72 -13.61
C TRP A 19 -7.41 -16.40 -15.09
N GLN A 20 -6.76 -17.26 -15.87
CA GLN A 20 -6.37 -16.99 -17.25
C GLN A 20 -7.53 -16.51 -18.13
N ALA A 21 -8.69 -17.16 -17.99
CA ALA A 21 -9.89 -16.81 -18.76
C ALA A 21 -10.51 -15.47 -18.32
N ALA A 22 -10.36 -15.08 -17.05
CA ALA A 22 -10.85 -13.81 -16.53
C ALA A 22 -9.99 -12.63 -16.99
N PHE A 23 -8.68 -12.81 -17.06
CA PHE A 23 -7.73 -11.73 -17.42
C PHE A 23 -7.92 -11.14 -18.82
N THR A 24 -8.54 -11.86 -19.74
CA THR A 24 -8.82 -11.39 -21.11
C THR A 24 -10.17 -10.70 -21.24
N ARG A 25 -10.92 -10.57 -20.14
CA ARG A 25 -12.25 -9.94 -20.10
C ARG A 25 -12.20 -8.70 -19.21
N ALA A 26 -13.18 -7.81 -19.38
CA ALA A 26 -13.37 -6.70 -18.45
C ALA A 26 -13.53 -7.24 -17.01
N PRO A 27 -12.97 -6.56 -15.99
CA PRO A 27 -12.28 -5.26 -16.06
C PRO A 27 -10.77 -5.34 -16.39
N TYR A 28 -10.21 -6.54 -16.55
CA TYR A 28 -8.76 -6.76 -16.72
C TYR A 28 -8.27 -6.46 -18.13
N ASN A 29 -8.99 -6.95 -19.13
CA ASN A 29 -8.75 -6.83 -20.58
C ASN A 29 -7.47 -7.52 -21.11
N THR A 30 -6.38 -7.49 -20.35
CA THR A 30 -5.12 -8.18 -20.67
C THR A 30 -4.49 -8.78 -19.41
N PRO A 31 -3.79 -9.93 -19.48
CA PRO A 31 -3.00 -10.46 -18.37
C PRO A 31 -1.96 -9.47 -17.81
N PRO A 32 -1.51 -9.63 -16.55
CA PRO A 32 -0.51 -8.74 -15.97
C PRO A 32 0.79 -8.75 -16.78
N LYS A 33 1.32 -7.57 -17.10
CA LYS A 33 2.60 -7.44 -17.82
C LYS A 33 3.76 -7.31 -16.85
N THR A 34 3.53 -6.62 -15.73
CA THR A 34 4.51 -6.42 -14.67
C THR A 34 4.08 -7.12 -13.37
N ALA A 35 4.90 -7.06 -12.33
CA ALA A 35 4.55 -7.61 -11.03
C ALA A 35 3.38 -6.84 -10.40
N VAL A 36 2.43 -7.56 -9.78
CA VAL A 36 1.24 -6.98 -9.16
C VAL A 36 1.49 -6.79 -7.67
N TRP A 37 1.76 -5.55 -7.28
CA TRP A 37 2.23 -5.24 -5.93
C TRP A 37 1.12 -4.81 -4.98
N PHE A 38 1.32 -5.09 -3.69
CA PHE A 38 0.56 -4.52 -2.60
C PHE A 38 1.44 -4.37 -1.35
N ILE A 39 0.91 -3.71 -0.32
CA ILE A 39 1.60 -3.44 0.94
C ILE A 39 0.79 -4.06 2.08
N LYS A 40 1.46 -4.68 3.04
CA LYS A 40 0.90 -5.06 4.35
C LYS A 40 1.25 -3.94 5.34
N PRO A 41 0.32 -3.01 5.65
CA PRO A 41 0.62 -1.85 6.49
C PRO A 41 0.94 -2.25 7.93
N ARG A 42 1.47 -1.30 8.70
CA ARG A 42 2.04 -1.54 10.04
C ARG A 42 1.09 -2.16 11.06
N ASN A 43 -0.23 -1.98 10.92
CA ASN A 43 -1.23 -2.61 11.79
C ASN A 43 -1.40 -4.12 11.52
N THR A 44 -0.99 -4.60 10.34
CA THR A 44 -1.06 -6.02 9.97
C THR A 44 0.09 -6.83 10.55
N VAL A 45 1.26 -6.21 10.72
CA VAL A 45 2.51 -6.92 11.02
C VAL A 45 2.48 -7.46 12.44
N ALA A 46 2.54 -8.79 12.57
CA ALA A 46 2.52 -9.50 13.84
C ALA A 46 3.78 -10.39 13.95
N ALA A 47 4.24 -10.65 15.17
CA ALA A 47 5.35 -11.56 15.42
C ALA A 47 4.85 -13.01 15.56
N SER A 48 5.79 -13.97 15.58
CA SER A 48 5.48 -15.34 16.01
C SER A 48 4.99 -15.34 17.46
N GLY A 49 3.93 -16.08 17.73
CA GLY A 49 3.25 -16.15 19.03
C GLY A 49 2.11 -15.13 19.20
N ASP A 50 2.09 -14.05 18.42
CA ASP A 50 1.00 -13.08 18.45
C ASP A 50 -0.30 -13.69 17.93
N ALA A 51 -1.43 -13.11 18.35
CA ALA A 51 -2.74 -13.54 17.89
C ALA A 51 -3.06 -13.00 16.48
N ILE A 52 -3.78 -13.79 15.69
CA ILE A 52 -4.42 -13.36 14.44
C ILE A 52 -5.91 -13.10 14.74
N PRO A 53 -6.36 -11.83 14.79
CA PRO A 53 -7.77 -11.50 15.02
C PRO A 53 -8.63 -11.96 13.85
N HIS A 54 -9.60 -12.84 14.10
CA HIS A 54 -10.54 -13.33 13.11
C HIS A 54 -11.83 -12.49 13.13
N PRO A 55 -12.12 -11.68 12.09
CA PRO A 55 -13.35 -10.91 12.02
C PRO A 55 -14.59 -11.82 11.95
N ALA A 56 -15.66 -11.42 12.65
CA ALA A 56 -16.90 -12.19 12.66
C ALA A 56 -17.61 -12.15 11.29
N GLY A 57 -18.13 -13.30 10.86
CA GLY A 57 -18.92 -13.40 9.61
C GLY A 57 -18.09 -13.44 8.32
N GLU A 58 -16.76 -13.40 8.43
CA GLU A 58 -15.85 -13.39 7.29
C GLU A 58 -15.16 -14.75 7.13
N GLN A 59 -14.82 -15.12 5.89
CA GLN A 59 -13.90 -16.23 5.64
C GLN A 59 -12.46 -15.73 5.70
N VAL A 60 -11.64 -16.27 6.60
CA VAL A 60 -10.23 -15.89 6.72
C VAL A 60 -9.35 -17.02 6.20
N LEU A 61 -8.34 -16.69 5.39
CA LEU A 61 -7.46 -17.64 4.74
C LEU A 61 -6.02 -17.43 5.18
N SER A 62 -5.32 -18.53 5.48
CA SER A 62 -3.86 -18.53 5.62
C SER A 62 -3.22 -18.32 4.24
N GLY A 63 -2.15 -17.54 4.21
CA GLY A 63 -1.29 -17.32 3.05
C GLY A 63 0.16 -17.61 3.40
N ALA A 64 0.44 -18.84 3.86
CA ALA A 64 1.79 -19.23 4.22
C ALA A 64 2.77 -18.97 3.06
N THR A 65 3.81 -18.19 3.34
CA THR A 65 4.79 -17.73 2.36
C THR A 65 6.15 -17.50 3.01
N VAL A 66 7.09 -17.03 2.22
CA VAL A 66 8.41 -16.58 2.67
C VAL A 66 8.62 -15.13 2.23
N ALA A 67 9.29 -14.37 3.09
CA ALA A 67 9.69 -13.00 2.84
C ALA A 67 11.20 -12.97 2.61
N LEU A 68 11.67 -12.30 1.55
CA LEU A 68 13.06 -11.84 1.50
C LEU A 68 13.20 -10.60 2.38
N ILE A 69 14.32 -10.48 3.09
CA ILE A 69 14.60 -9.36 3.98
C ILE A 69 15.76 -8.55 3.41
N VAL A 70 15.53 -7.26 3.16
CA VAL A 70 16.54 -6.35 2.61
C VAL A 70 17.60 -6.07 3.68
N GLY A 71 18.87 -6.25 3.33
CA GLY A 71 20.03 -6.06 4.22
C GLY A 71 20.73 -4.71 4.07
N LYS A 72 20.68 -4.11 2.89
CA LYS A 72 21.24 -2.78 2.59
C LYS A 72 20.33 -2.05 1.62
N THR A 73 20.43 -0.72 1.55
CA THR A 73 19.60 0.10 0.66
C THR A 73 19.69 -0.42 -0.78
N ALA A 74 18.54 -0.76 -1.37
CA ALA A 74 18.44 -1.32 -2.71
C ALA A 74 17.66 -0.35 -3.61
N SER A 75 18.32 0.16 -4.66
CA SER A 75 17.72 1.05 -5.65
C SER A 75 18.25 0.66 -7.02
N ARG A 76 17.34 0.39 -7.96
CA ARG A 76 17.60 0.01 -9.35
C ARG A 76 18.63 -1.11 -9.49
N ILE A 77 18.53 -2.14 -8.65
CA ILE A 77 19.49 -3.24 -8.66
C ILE A 77 19.19 -4.22 -9.80
N ALA A 78 20.23 -4.81 -10.38
CA ALA A 78 20.08 -5.91 -11.32
C ALA A 78 19.79 -7.23 -10.58
N PRO A 79 19.05 -8.19 -11.16
CA PRO A 79 18.72 -9.46 -10.51
C PRO A 79 19.96 -10.25 -10.03
N GLU A 80 21.03 -10.26 -10.81
CA GLU A 80 22.30 -10.95 -10.49
C GLU A 80 23.00 -10.38 -9.24
N ALA A 81 22.71 -9.14 -8.87
CA ALA A 81 23.25 -8.50 -7.67
C ALA A 81 22.36 -8.72 -6.45
N ALA A 82 21.15 -9.27 -6.60
CA ALA A 82 20.14 -9.30 -5.54
C ALA A 82 20.61 -9.99 -4.26
N ALA A 83 21.41 -11.07 -4.37
CA ALA A 83 21.94 -11.79 -3.21
C ALA A 83 22.75 -10.86 -2.27
N ASP A 84 23.49 -9.88 -2.81
CA ASP A 84 24.29 -8.95 -2.01
C ASP A 84 23.42 -7.93 -1.24
N TYR A 85 22.14 -7.82 -1.57
CA TYR A 85 21.17 -6.91 -0.95
C TYR A 85 20.19 -7.64 -0.03
N ILE A 86 20.13 -8.97 -0.06
CA ILE A 86 19.25 -9.78 0.77
C ILE A 86 20.03 -10.21 2.03
N ALA A 87 19.59 -9.77 3.21
CA ALA A 87 20.18 -10.19 4.49
C ALA A 87 19.79 -11.62 4.88
N GLY A 88 18.66 -12.10 4.36
CA GLY A 88 18.14 -13.42 4.65
C GLY A 88 16.66 -13.51 4.33
N TYR A 89 16.01 -14.55 4.84
CA TYR A 89 14.61 -14.85 4.59
C TYR A 89 13.89 -15.15 5.90
N ALA A 90 12.58 -14.89 5.94
CA ALA A 90 11.74 -15.20 7.07
C ALA A 90 10.45 -15.87 6.59
N LEU A 91 9.95 -16.86 7.32
CA LEU A 91 8.58 -17.34 7.09
C LEU A 91 7.59 -16.21 7.38
N ALA A 92 6.52 -16.15 6.60
CA ALA A 92 5.47 -15.16 6.76
C ALA A 92 4.11 -15.79 6.48
N ASN A 93 3.05 -15.13 6.95
CA ASN A 93 1.68 -15.50 6.63
C ASN A 93 0.96 -14.28 6.05
N GLU A 94 0.68 -14.32 4.75
CA GLU A 94 -0.16 -13.34 4.06
C GLU A 94 -1.63 -13.68 4.33
N VAL A 95 -2.09 -13.46 5.56
CA VAL A 95 -3.49 -13.69 5.94
C VAL A 95 -4.37 -12.73 5.15
N SER A 96 -5.46 -13.28 4.61
CA SER A 96 -6.34 -12.54 3.70
C SER A 96 -7.77 -13.05 3.81
N LEU A 97 -8.74 -12.18 3.51
CA LEU A 97 -10.06 -12.64 3.04
C LEU A 97 -9.93 -13.25 1.62
N PRO A 98 -10.98 -13.89 1.05
CA PRO A 98 -10.90 -14.50 -0.26
C PRO A 98 -10.48 -13.51 -1.37
N GLU A 99 -9.66 -13.98 -2.29
CA GLU A 99 -9.17 -13.20 -3.43
C GLU A 99 -10.17 -13.31 -4.59
N GLU A 100 -11.27 -12.59 -4.50
CA GLU A 100 -12.37 -12.63 -5.49
C GLU A 100 -12.20 -11.65 -6.65
N SER A 101 -11.25 -10.73 -6.54
CA SER A 101 -10.91 -9.75 -7.57
C SER A 101 -9.49 -9.28 -7.42
N PHE A 102 -8.82 -9.05 -8.54
CA PHE A 102 -7.50 -8.42 -8.61
C PHE A 102 -7.57 -7.02 -9.24
N TYR A 103 -8.75 -6.46 -9.48
CA TYR A 103 -8.88 -5.19 -10.20
C TYR A 103 -8.54 -3.97 -9.34
N ARG A 104 -9.21 -3.81 -8.20
CA ARG A 104 -8.95 -2.73 -7.23
C ARG A 104 -8.10 -3.24 -6.07
N PRO A 105 -7.34 -2.38 -5.38
CA PRO A 105 -6.53 -2.77 -4.23
C PRO A 105 -7.36 -3.48 -3.17
N ALA A 106 -6.87 -4.64 -2.71
CA ALA A 106 -7.59 -5.52 -1.79
C ALA A 106 -7.46 -5.08 -0.31
N ILE A 107 -7.77 -3.81 -0.01
CA ILE A 107 -7.50 -3.18 1.30
C ILE A 107 -8.24 -3.89 2.44
N LYS A 108 -9.57 -4.04 2.33
CA LYS A 108 -10.39 -4.77 3.33
C LYS A 108 -9.97 -6.23 3.50
N ALA A 109 -9.48 -6.85 2.44
CA ALA A 109 -9.10 -8.26 2.46
C ALA A 109 -7.75 -8.47 3.15
N LYS A 110 -6.78 -7.59 2.91
CA LYS A 110 -5.37 -7.82 3.25
C LYS A 110 -4.81 -6.91 4.34
N CYS A 111 -5.45 -5.78 4.66
CA CYS A 111 -4.91 -4.76 5.56
C CYS A 111 -5.52 -4.77 6.96
N ARG A 112 -6.22 -5.85 7.37
CA ARG A 112 -6.80 -5.98 8.71
C ARG A 112 -5.72 -6.20 9.77
N ASP A 113 -6.05 -5.86 11.02
CA ASP A 113 -5.11 -5.95 12.13
C ASP A 113 -4.58 -7.38 12.28
N GLY A 114 -3.27 -7.55 12.44
CA GLY A 114 -2.62 -8.85 12.60
C GLY A 114 -2.58 -9.75 11.35
N PHE A 115 -2.97 -9.26 10.15
CA PHE A 115 -3.02 -10.07 8.92
C PHE A 115 -1.66 -10.30 8.22
N CYS A 116 -0.55 -9.99 8.87
CA CYS A 116 0.80 -10.24 8.36
C CYS A 116 1.75 -10.78 9.46
N PRO A 117 1.51 -11.97 10.02
CA PRO A 117 2.52 -12.64 10.82
C PRO A 117 3.83 -12.81 10.04
N ILE A 118 4.95 -12.48 10.67
CA ILE A 118 6.28 -12.64 10.09
C ILE A 118 7.26 -13.15 11.15
N GLY A 119 7.97 -14.22 10.80
CA GLY A 119 8.86 -14.95 11.69
C GLY A 119 10.24 -14.33 11.84
N GLU A 120 11.12 -15.08 12.50
CA GLU A 120 12.53 -14.75 12.62
C GLU A 120 13.22 -14.89 11.25
N SER A 121 14.09 -13.94 10.93
CA SER A 121 14.92 -13.99 9.73
C SER A 121 16.11 -14.91 9.94
N ALA A 122 16.38 -15.79 8.99
CA ALA A 122 17.57 -16.62 8.96
C ALA A 122 18.29 -16.51 7.60
N ALA A 123 19.59 -16.80 7.60
CA ALA A 123 20.35 -16.90 6.37
C ALA A 123 19.94 -18.18 5.61
N LEU A 124 19.67 -18.04 4.33
CA LEU A 124 19.38 -19.12 3.39
C LEU A 124 20.00 -18.72 2.06
N ASP A 125 20.66 -19.65 1.37
CA ASP A 125 21.35 -19.34 0.11
C ASP A 125 20.40 -18.87 -0.98
N SER A 126 19.21 -19.48 -1.06
CA SER A 126 18.13 -19.09 -1.97
C SER A 126 16.79 -19.63 -1.49
N ALA A 127 15.72 -18.88 -1.77
CA ALA A 127 14.34 -19.31 -1.56
C ALA A 127 13.68 -19.93 -2.80
N ASP A 128 14.42 -20.18 -3.89
CA ASP A 128 13.81 -20.55 -5.19
C ASP A 128 13.25 -21.98 -5.22
N ASN A 129 13.77 -22.89 -4.38
CA ASN A 129 13.32 -24.28 -4.29
C ASN A 129 12.92 -24.70 -2.88
N LEU A 130 12.15 -23.85 -2.22
CA LEU A 130 11.67 -24.07 -0.86
C LEU A 130 10.27 -24.70 -0.88
N THR A 131 10.11 -25.77 -0.11
CA THR A 131 8.77 -26.31 0.21
C THR A 131 8.26 -25.63 1.47
N ILE A 132 7.08 -25.02 1.37
CA ILE A 132 6.41 -24.34 2.48
C ILE A 132 5.24 -25.20 2.91
N VAL A 133 5.16 -25.51 4.20
CA VAL A 133 4.15 -26.38 4.79
C VAL A 133 3.34 -25.61 5.82
N THR A 134 2.02 -25.70 5.74
CA THR A 134 1.10 -25.18 6.75
C THR A 134 0.49 -26.32 7.55
N GLU A 135 0.63 -26.24 8.87
CA GLU A 135 -0.06 -27.09 9.82
C GLU A 135 -1.11 -26.29 10.58
N ILE A 136 -2.27 -26.90 10.81
CA ILE A 136 -3.30 -26.39 11.73
C ILE A 136 -3.51 -27.43 12.82
N ASN A 137 -3.35 -27.01 14.07
CA ASN A 137 -3.52 -27.87 15.25
C ASN A 137 -2.64 -29.14 15.19
N GLY A 138 -1.41 -29.00 14.67
CA GLY A 138 -0.41 -30.06 14.55
C GLY A 138 -0.65 -31.05 13.41
N ARG A 139 -1.54 -30.73 12.47
CA ARG A 139 -1.80 -31.53 11.26
C ARG A 139 -1.47 -30.72 10.02
N GLU A 140 -0.70 -31.29 9.11
CA GLU A 140 -0.47 -30.70 7.79
C GLU A 140 -1.80 -30.55 7.04
N VAL A 141 -2.09 -29.33 6.57
CA VAL A 141 -3.31 -28.99 5.83
C VAL A 141 -3.02 -28.39 4.45
N ASP A 142 -1.80 -27.90 4.23
CA ASP A 142 -1.37 -27.33 2.96
C ASP A 142 0.15 -27.45 2.76
N ARG A 143 0.55 -27.51 1.49
CA ARG A 143 1.94 -27.60 1.06
C ARG A 143 2.07 -27.03 -0.35
N TRP A 144 3.05 -26.16 -0.57
CA TRP A 144 3.38 -25.66 -1.91
C TRP A 144 4.89 -25.40 -2.06
N HIS A 145 5.32 -25.14 -3.30
CA HIS A 145 6.73 -25.03 -3.67
C HIS A 145 7.03 -23.71 -4.39
N THR A 146 8.09 -23.01 -3.98
CA THR A 146 8.47 -21.72 -4.58
C THR A 146 8.90 -21.80 -6.04
N ALA A 147 9.31 -22.99 -6.51
CA ALA A 147 9.63 -23.22 -7.94
C ALA A 147 8.41 -23.01 -8.87
N ASP A 148 7.19 -23.04 -8.31
CA ASP A 148 5.95 -22.77 -9.05
C ASP A 148 5.65 -21.26 -9.18
N LEU A 149 6.54 -20.40 -8.69
CA LEU A 149 6.44 -18.95 -8.87
C LEU A 149 6.90 -18.53 -10.28
N HIS A 150 6.37 -17.40 -10.74
CA HIS A 150 6.75 -16.76 -12.01
C HIS A 150 8.04 -15.95 -11.86
N ARG A 151 8.19 -15.23 -10.74
CA ARG A 151 9.35 -14.40 -10.43
C ARG A 151 10.02 -14.89 -9.15
N SER A 152 11.33 -15.04 -9.21
CA SER A 152 12.18 -15.37 -8.06
C SER A 152 12.27 -14.21 -7.06
N ALA A 153 12.86 -14.46 -5.88
CA ALA A 153 13.15 -13.39 -4.92
C ALA A 153 14.05 -12.29 -5.53
N ALA A 154 15.03 -12.69 -6.35
CA ALA A 154 15.94 -11.77 -7.02
C ALA A 154 15.21 -10.88 -8.06
N ASP A 155 14.34 -11.50 -8.88
CA ASP A 155 13.54 -10.77 -9.87
C ASP A 155 12.59 -9.77 -9.21
N LEU A 156 11.98 -10.15 -8.09
CA LEU A 156 11.07 -9.27 -7.35
C LEU A 156 11.81 -8.08 -6.73
N LEU A 157 12.97 -8.31 -6.10
CA LEU A 157 13.77 -7.23 -5.53
C LEU A 157 14.25 -6.27 -6.62
N SER A 158 14.74 -6.79 -7.75
CA SER A 158 15.12 -5.97 -8.89
C SER A 158 13.93 -5.16 -9.42
N ALA A 159 12.80 -5.82 -9.70
CA ALA A 159 11.61 -5.18 -10.27
C ALA A 159 10.99 -4.10 -9.37
N LEU A 160 10.98 -4.28 -8.05
CA LEU A 160 10.48 -3.26 -7.12
C LEU A 160 11.49 -2.12 -6.95
N SER A 161 12.77 -2.44 -6.79
CA SER A 161 13.82 -1.45 -6.60
C SER A 161 14.03 -0.54 -7.81
N GLU A 162 13.56 -0.93 -9.01
CA GLU A 162 13.59 -0.10 -10.21
C GLU A 162 12.91 1.26 -10.01
N PHE A 163 11.85 1.32 -9.19
CA PHE A 163 11.09 2.54 -8.97
C PHE A 163 10.87 2.92 -7.50
N ALA A 164 11.00 1.96 -6.57
CA ALA A 164 10.83 2.17 -5.15
C ALA A 164 12.09 1.68 -4.43
N THR A 165 12.93 2.59 -3.95
CA THR A 165 14.10 2.24 -3.14
C THR A 165 13.64 1.46 -1.92
N LEU A 166 14.34 0.39 -1.56
CA LEU A 166 14.08 -0.38 -0.32
C LEU A 166 15.19 -0.12 0.68
N GLN A 167 14.84 -0.08 1.96
CA GLN A 167 15.77 0.14 3.08
C GLN A 167 16.06 -1.15 3.85
N PRO A 168 17.17 -1.21 4.61
CA PRO A 168 17.44 -2.35 5.49
C PRO A 168 16.26 -2.67 6.41
N GLY A 169 15.82 -3.92 6.40
CA GLY A 169 14.69 -4.41 7.17
C GLY A 169 13.33 -4.28 6.49
N ASP A 170 13.25 -3.70 5.29
CA ASP A 170 12.10 -3.88 4.40
C ASP A 170 12.02 -5.34 3.94
N ALA A 171 10.81 -5.77 3.61
CA ALA A 171 10.53 -7.15 3.23
C ALA A 171 9.69 -7.24 1.96
N ILE A 172 9.87 -8.29 1.18
CA ILE A 172 8.99 -8.65 0.05
C ILE A 172 8.45 -10.06 0.27
N LEU A 173 7.15 -10.21 0.46
CA LEU A 173 6.47 -11.52 0.43
C LEU A 173 6.44 -12.01 -1.02
N ILE A 174 6.99 -13.20 -1.27
CA ILE A 174 7.30 -13.63 -2.66
C ILE A 174 6.11 -14.25 -3.41
N GLY A 175 4.96 -14.38 -2.76
CA GLY A 175 3.71 -14.85 -3.37
C GLY A 175 3.08 -16.04 -2.64
N THR A 176 1.91 -16.45 -3.13
CA THR A 176 1.09 -17.51 -2.54
C THR A 176 0.37 -18.27 -3.65
N PRO A 177 0.07 -19.58 -3.46
CA PRO A 177 -0.71 -20.36 -4.41
C PRO A 177 -2.19 -19.93 -4.45
N GLN A 178 -2.91 -20.38 -5.49
CA GLN A 178 -4.36 -20.20 -5.62
C GLN A 178 -5.14 -20.85 -4.47
N GLN A 179 -4.76 -22.08 -4.12
CA GLN A 179 -5.40 -22.82 -3.04
C GLN A 179 -4.86 -22.31 -1.72
N ARG A 180 -5.76 -21.96 -0.80
CA ARG A 180 -5.43 -21.53 0.55
C ARG A 180 -6.31 -22.26 1.56
N VAL A 181 -5.85 -22.34 2.79
CA VAL A 181 -6.59 -22.99 3.89
C VAL A 181 -7.33 -21.97 4.72
N ALA A 182 -8.58 -22.28 5.07
CA ALA A 182 -9.37 -21.46 5.96
C ALA A 182 -8.85 -21.54 7.40
N LEU A 183 -8.90 -20.41 8.09
CA LEU A 183 -8.56 -20.25 9.50
C LEU A 183 -9.83 -20.04 10.31
N ASN A 184 -9.90 -20.61 11.51
CA ASN A 184 -11.01 -20.43 12.43
C ASN A 184 -10.49 -20.01 13.82
N PRO A 185 -11.30 -19.31 14.63
CA PRO A 185 -10.94 -19.04 16.03
C PRO A 185 -10.52 -20.32 16.78
N SER A 186 -9.48 -20.20 17.59
CA SER A 186 -8.77 -21.27 18.31
C SER A 186 -7.77 -22.10 17.48
N ASP A 187 -7.69 -21.90 16.16
CA ASP A 187 -6.67 -22.58 15.36
C ASP A 187 -5.27 -22.13 15.76
N ARG A 188 -4.37 -23.10 15.98
CA ARG A 188 -2.93 -22.88 16.03
C ARG A 188 -2.36 -23.13 14.63
N VAL A 189 -1.96 -22.06 13.96
CA VAL A 189 -1.43 -22.09 12.60
C VAL A 189 0.09 -22.07 12.69
N ARG A 190 0.73 -23.09 12.14
CA ARG A 190 2.19 -23.24 12.13
C ARG A 190 2.68 -23.36 10.70
N ILE A 191 3.69 -22.59 10.34
CA ILE A 191 4.32 -22.59 9.03
C ILE A 191 5.76 -23.06 9.21
N THR A 192 6.18 -23.98 8.34
CA THR A 192 7.54 -24.50 8.34
C THR A 192 8.11 -24.56 6.92
N ALA A 193 9.43 -24.42 6.83
CA ALA A 193 10.19 -24.69 5.62
C ALA A 193 11.64 -25.03 6.01
N ALA A 194 12.33 -25.84 5.21
CA ALA A 194 13.69 -26.26 5.50
C ALA A 194 14.64 -25.06 5.61
N GLY A 195 15.45 -25.02 6.67
CA GLY A 195 16.44 -23.95 6.88
C GLY A 195 15.90 -22.67 7.53
N LEU A 196 14.59 -22.56 7.79
CA LEU A 196 13.98 -21.39 8.43
C LEU A 196 13.37 -21.74 9.80
N PRO A 197 13.47 -20.87 10.81
CA PRO A 197 12.75 -21.03 12.06
C PRO A 197 11.23 -21.08 11.83
N PRO A 198 10.50 -21.96 12.51
CA PRO A 198 9.06 -22.09 12.34
C PRO A 198 8.33 -20.82 12.81
N LEU A 199 7.30 -20.42 12.07
CA LEU A 199 6.39 -19.34 12.44
C LEU A 199 5.09 -19.96 12.98
N GLU A 200 4.62 -19.52 14.14
CA GLU A 200 3.38 -20.04 14.72
C GLU A 200 2.56 -18.92 15.34
N ASN A 201 1.25 -18.93 15.09
CA ASN A 201 0.31 -17.95 15.61
C ASN A 201 -0.99 -18.64 16.02
N THR A 202 -1.72 -18.02 16.95
CA THR A 202 -3.05 -18.49 17.37
C THR A 202 -4.12 -17.57 16.78
N VAL A 203 -5.12 -18.14 16.15
CA VAL A 203 -6.28 -17.41 15.65
C VAL A 203 -7.24 -17.20 16.80
N VAL A 204 -7.69 -15.97 17.02
CA VAL A 204 -8.62 -15.60 18.10
C VAL A 204 -9.81 -14.86 17.51
N ALA A 205 -10.99 -14.92 18.14
CA ALA A 205 -12.08 -14.07 17.71
C ALA A 205 -11.67 -12.59 17.86
N GLU A 206 -11.99 -11.74 16.90
CA GLU A 206 -11.61 -10.32 16.95
C GLU A 206 -12.13 -9.61 18.21
N SER A 207 -13.33 -9.98 18.69
CA SER A 207 -13.91 -9.46 19.93
C SER A 207 -13.14 -9.83 21.20
N GLU A 208 -12.27 -10.84 21.13
CA GLU A 208 -11.43 -11.33 22.22
C GLU A 208 -9.96 -10.94 22.04
N ALA A 209 -9.60 -10.41 20.86
CA ALA A 209 -8.24 -9.98 20.59
C ALA A 209 -7.88 -8.77 21.47
N PRO A 210 -6.66 -8.72 22.03
CA PRO A 210 -6.20 -7.49 22.65
C PRO A 210 -6.18 -6.36 21.61
N PRO A 211 -6.38 -5.09 22.02
CA PRO A 211 -6.19 -3.97 21.12
C PRO A 211 -4.83 -4.07 20.44
N ALA A 212 -4.79 -3.86 19.12
CA ALA A 212 -3.53 -3.88 18.38
C ALA A 212 -2.55 -2.92 19.07
N PRO A 213 -1.34 -3.39 19.45
CA PRO A 213 -0.36 -2.53 20.07
C PRO A 213 -0.02 -1.39 19.10
N ALA A 214 0.14 -0.19 19.63
CA ALA A 214 0.60 0.94 18.83
C ALA A 214 1.92 0.55 18.15
N PRO A 215 2.03 0.64 16.82
CA PRO A 215 3.27 0.33 16.12
C PRO A 215 4.42 1.17 16.71
N ALA A 216 5.62 0.60 16.81
CA ALA A 216 6.81 1.37 17.15
C ALA A 216 6.89 2.63 16.27
N GLN A 217 7.36 3.77 16.82
CA GLN A 217 7.43 5.06 16.11
C GLN A 217 8.05 4.88 14.72
N ARG A 218 7.19 4.90 13.70
CA ARG A 218 7.49 4.83 12.26
C ARG A 218 6.70 5.94 11.59
N ALA A 219 7.11 6.32 10.37
CA ALA A 219 6.23 7.05 9.48
C ALA A 219 4.88 6.32 9.40
N GLY A 220 3.78 7.08 9.45
CA GLY A 220 2.44 6.49 9.44
C GLY A 220 2.11 5.84 8.09
N THR A 221 1.05 5.03 8.09
CA THR A 221 0.48 4.51 6.85
C THR A 221 -0.08 5.68 6.05
N LEU A 222 0.31 5.79 4.77
CA LEU A 222 -0.24 6.79 3.84
C LEU A 222 -1.33 6.14 2.99
N PHE A 223 -2.58 6.40 3.36
CA PHE A 223 -3.76 6.08 2.57
C PHE A 223 -4.00 7.19 1.55
N ALA A 224 -4.47 6.81 0.37
CA ALA A 224 -4.86 7.74 -0.68
C ALA A 224 -6.16 7.30 -1.34
N LEU A 225 -6.95 8.27 -1.79
CA LEU A 225 -8.27 8.06 -2.35
C LEU A 225 -8.28 8.29 -3.86
N GLY A 226 -8.76 7.31 -4.61
CA GLY A 226 -9.08 7.49 -6.03
C GLY A 226 -10.50 8.00 -6.22
N LEU A 227 -10.69 8.93 -7.17
CA LEU A 227 -12.01 9.37 -7.65
C LEU A 227 -12.94 9.92 -6.54
N ASN A 228 -12.40 10.71 -5.61
CA ASN A 228 -13.15 11.23 -4.46
C ASN A 228 -13.63 12.69 -4.62
N TYR A 229 -13.62 13.23 -5.84
CA TYR A 229 -14.19 14.54 -6.18
C TYR A 229 -15.29 14.36 -7.23
N ALA A 230 -16.46 14.98 -6.98
CA ALA A 230 -17.63 14.83 -7.85
C ALA A 230 -17.35 15.24 -9.30
N ASP A 231 -16.54 16.28 -9.49
CA ASP A 231 -16.20 16.81 -10.81
C ASP A 231 -15.15 15.95 -11.54
N HIS A 232 -14.16 15.39 -10.83
CA HIS A 232 -13.17 14.48 -11.39
C HIS A 232 -13.78 13.12 -11.79
N ALA A 233 -14.74 12.62 -11.02
CA ALA A 233 -15.47 11.38 -11.36
C ALA A 233 -16.25 11.52 -12.69
N SER A 234 -16.80 12.71 -12.96
CA SER A 234 -17.57 12.99 -14.18
C SER A 234 -16.71 13.06 -15.46
N GLU A 235 -15.44 13.46 -15.34
CA GLU A 235 -14.50 13.60 -16.46
C GLU A 235 -14.09 12.24 -17.06
N LEU A 236 -14.20 11.16 -16.26
CA LEU A 236 -13.69 9.84 -16.62
C LEU A 236 -14.78 8.85 -17.06
N GLU A 237 -16.01 9.32 -17.32
CA GLU A 237 -17.18 8.48 -17.67
C GLU A 237 -17.45 7.32 -16.69
N PHE A 238 -16.94 7.39 -15.46
CA PHE A 238 -17.20 6.38 -14.43
C PHE A 238 -18.44 6.73 -13.61
N LYS A 239 -19.22 5.72 -13.23
CA LYS A 239 -20.19 5.88 -12.15
C LYS A 239 -19.42 6.26 -10.87
N PRO A 240 -19.91 7.22 -10.07
CA PRO A 240 -19.35 7.49 -8.76
C PRO A 240 -19.23 6.18 -7.97
N PRO A 241 -18.09 5.95 -7.31
CA PRO A 241 -17.87 4.72 -6.57
C PRO A 241 -18.90 4.59 -5.43
N GLU A 242 -19.44 3.38 -5.23
CA GLU A 242 -20.40 3.11 -4.14
C GLU A 242 -19.71 3.01 -2.77
N GLU A 243 -18.42 2.69 -2.76
CA GLU A 243 -17.56 2.71 -1.58
C GLU A 243 -16.20 3.36 -1.90
N PRO A 244 -15.47 3.91 -0.90
CA PRO A 244 -14.18 4.55 -1.13
C PRO A 244 -13.16 3.65 -1.84
N LEU A 245 -12.59 4.14 -2.95
CA LEU A 245 -11.45 3.51 -3.60
C LEU A 245 -10.16 3.90 -2.87
N VAL A 246 -9.75 3.08 -1.91
CA VAL A 246 -8.54 3.30 -1.10
C VAL A 246 -7.35 2.54 -1.69
N PHE A 247 -6.17 3.16 -1.69
CA PHE A 247 -4.88 2.51 -1.91
C PHE A 247 -3.84 3.00 -0.90
N ILE A 248 -2.72 2.28 -0.78
CA ILE A 248 -1.62 2.60 0.16
C ILE A 248 -0.39 2.98 -0.64
N LYS A 249 0.31 4.01 -0.18
CA LYS A 249 1.56 4.49 -0.75
C LYS A 249 2.75 4.12 0.16
N ALA A 250 3.82 3.57 -0.42
CA ALA A 250 5.03 3.23 0.32
C ALA A 250 5.79 4.48 0.76
N PRO A 251 6.44 4.51 1.94
CA PRO A 251 7.03 5.74 2.50
C PRO A 251 8.10 6.40 1.64
N ASN A 252 8.87 5.63 0.84
CA ASN A 252 9.96 6.17 0.02
C ASN A 252 9.49 7.04 -1.16
N THR A 253 8.18 7.01 -1.47
CA THR A 253 7.59 7.98 -2.40
C THR A 253 7.55 9.40 -1.86
N VAL A 254 7.58 9.57 -0.53
CA VAL A 254 7.44 10.87 0.12
C VAL A 254 8.72 11.68 -0.04
N THR A 255 8.57 12.94 -0.44
CA THR A 255 9.63 13.95 -0.42
C THR A 255 9.13 15.24 0.23
N GLY A 256 10.04 16.11 0.65
CA GLY A 256 9.71 17.35 1.35
C GLY A 256 9.34 18.52 0.44
N ASP A 257 9.15 19.68 1.05
CA ASP A 257 8.97 20.94 0.34
C ASP A 257 10.23 21.37 -0.42
N ASN A 258 10.00 22.05 -1.56
CA ASN A 258 11.03 22.61 -2.43
C ASN A 258 12.04 21.56 -2.96
N GLN A 259 11.63 20.28 -2.99
CA GLN A 259 12.42 19.17 -3.53
C GLN A 259 12.09 18.91 -5.01
N THR A 260 12.74 17.91 -5.59
CA THR A 260 12.53 17.48 -6.98
C THR A 260 11.76 16.17 -7.07
N SER A 261 11.00 15.98 -8.16
CA SER A 261 10.37 14.72 -8.53
C SER A 261 10.75 14.34 -9.96
N VAL A 262 11.11 13.08 -10.18
CA VAL A 262 11.65 12.63 -11.47
C VAL A 262 10.51 12.27 -12.43
N ARG A 263 10.48 12.91 -13.60
CA ARG A 263 9.71 12.40 -14.74
C ARG A 263 10.54 11.29 -15.42
N PRO A 264 10.03 10.06 -15.54
CA PRO A 264 10.74 9.00 -16.23
C PRO A 264 10.96 9.33 -17.71
N ASP A 265 12.03 8.79 -18.29
CA ASP A 265 12.29 8.97 -19.71
C ASP A 265 11.21 8.27 -20.54
N ASN A 266 10.87 8.87 -21.69
CA ASN A 266 9.98 8.27 -22.71
C ASN A 266 8.54 7.95 -22.25
N VAL A 267 8.01 8.64 -21.24
CA VAL A 267 6.59 8.56 -20.86
C VAL A 267 5.77 9.66 -21.53
N GLU A 268 4.55 9.33 -21.93
CA GLU A 268 3.62 10.25 -22.57
C GLU A 268 3.02 11.24 -21.57
N TYR A 269 2.64 10.79 -20.36
CA TYR A 269 1.87 11.64 -19.47
C TYR A 269 2.19 11.45 -17.97
N MET A 270 2.69 12.53 -17.35
CA MET A 270 2.87 12.68 -15.92
C MET A 270 2.07 13.89 -15.44
N HIS A 271 1.22 13.73 -14.43
CA HIS A 271 0.38 14.82 -13.92
C HIS A 271 0.44 14.93 -12.40
N TYR A 272 0.25 16.15 -11.89
CA TYR A 272 0.11 16.48 -10.47
C TYR A 272 -1.29 16.16 -9.96
N GLU A 273 -1.43 15.98 -8.65
CA GLU A 273 -2.72 15.80 -7.96
C GLU A 273 -2.65 16.54 -6.62
N ALA A 274 -3.20 17.76 -6.54
CA ALA A 274 -3.21 18.52 -5.29
C ALA A 274 -4.25 17.95 -4.32
N GLU A 275 -3.82 17.56 -3.12
CA GLU A 275 -4.71 16.94 -2.14
C GLU A 275 -4.58 17.54 -0.74
N LEU A 276 -5.72 17.64 -0.05
CA LEU A 276 -5.76 17.76 1.40
C LEU A 276 -5.35 16.41 2.01
N VAL A 277 -4.46 16.46 2.99
CA VAL A 277 -4.06 15.27 3.76
C VAL A 277 -4.51 15.42 5.20
N VAL A 278 -5.29 14.45 5.67
CA VAL A 278 -5.73 14.37 7.07
C VAL A 278 -4.73 13.54 7.87
N VAL A 279 -4.27 14.05 9.01
CA VAL A 279 -3.33 13.34 9.88
C VAL A 279 -4.06 12.84 11.13
N ILE A 280 -3.97 11.53 11.40
CA ILE A 280 -4.57 10.89 12.57
C ILE A 280 -3.75 11.24 13.82
N GLY A 281 -4.42 11.68 14.89
CA GLY A 281 -3.81 12.06 16.17
C GLY A 281 -4.09 11.10 17.32
N LYS A 282 -5.13 10.28 17.20
CA LYS A 282 -5.54 9.28 18.20
C LYS A 282 -5.81 7.95 17.52
N GLN A 283 -5.47 6.84 18.18
CA GLN A 283 -5.79 5.51 17.69
C GLN A 283 -7.31 5.35 17.51
N ALA A 284 -7.76 4.93 16.33
CA ALA A 284 -9.18 4.77 15.97
C ALA A 284 -9.45 3.34 15.48
N ARG A 285 -10.44 2.69 16.09
CA ARG A 285 -11.00 1.39 15.67
C ARG A 285 -12.51 1.43 15.93
N SER A 286 -13.30 1.04 14.92
CA SER A 286 -14.77 1.04 14.98
C SER A 286 -15.36 2.38 15.42
N VAL A 287 -14.82 3.49 14.90
CA VAL A 287 -15.24 4.85 15.24
C VAL A 287 -16.44 5.24 14.38
N SER A 288 -17.45 5.86 15.00
CA SER A 288 -18.61 6.38 14.28
C SER A 288 -18.24 7.64 13.47
N GLU A 289 -18.97 7.93 12.39
CA GLU A 289 -18.75 9.16 11.62
C GLU A 289 -18.90 10.42 12.49
N ALA A 290 -19.85 10.42 13.44
CA ALA A 290 -20.09 11.54 14.34
C ALA A 290 -18.89 11.83 15.27
N ASP A 291 -18.16 10.80 15.68
CA ASP A 291 -17.02 10.91 16.60
C ASP A 291 -15.67 11.02 15.86
N ALA A 292 -15.65 10.81 14.53
CA ALA A 292 -14.42 10.66 13.75
C ALA A 292 -13.47 11.86 13.84
N MET A 293 -14.01 13.08 13.91
CA MET A 293 -13.21 14.31 13.98
C MET A 293 -12.42 14.45 15.29
N ASP A 294 -12.77 13.69 16.34
CA ASP A 294 -12.00 13.65 17.58
C ASP A 294 -10.64 12.98 17.41
N TYR A 295 -10.49 12.13 16.39
CA TYR A 295 -9.30 11.35 16.13
C TYR A 295 -8.31 12.05 15.19
N VAL A 296 -8.68 13.20 14.62
CA VAL A 296 -7.82 14.02 13.74
C VAL A 296 -6.85 14.85 14.59
N ALA A 297 -5.56 14.83 14.23
CA ALA A 297 -4.56 15.78 14.74
C ALA A 297 -4.67 17.11 14.00
N GLY A 298 -4.75 17.06 12.68
CA GLY A 298 -4.78 18.23 11.82
C GLY A 298 -4.63 17.88 10.34
N TYR A 299 -4.19 18.87 9.58
CA TYR A 299 -4.16 18.84 8.12
C TYR A 299 -2.79 19.21 7.57
N THR A 300 -2.41 18.58 6.47
CA THR A 300 -1.25 18.96 5.64
C THR A 300 -1.64 18.86 4.16
N VAL A 301 -0.70 19.10 3.25
CA VAL A 301 -0.90 19.05 1.80
C VAL A 301 0.12 18.12 1.16
N CYS A 302 -0.31 17.36 0.16
CA CYS A 302 0.58 16.65 -0.74
C CYS A 302 0.28 16.93 -2.21
N ASN A 303 1.23 16.53 -3.05
CA ASN A 303 1.04 16.40 -4.48
C ASN A 303 1.19 14.91 -4.87
N ASP A 304 0.10 14.22 -5.21
CA ASP A 304 0.09 12.78 -5.50
C ASP A 304 0.32 12.46 -6.99
N TYR A 305 1.55 12.69 -7.47
CA TYR A 305 1.87 12.48 -8.88
C TYR A 305 1.49 11.10 -9.40
N ALA A 306 1.11 11.04 -10.67
CA ALA A 306 0.87 9.78 -11.37
C ALA A 306 1.57 9.78 -12.74
N ILE A 307 2.09 8.61 -13.12
CA ILE A 307 2.56 8.31 -14.48
C ILE A 307 1.52 7.43 -15.15
N ARG A 308 0.74 7.98 -16.09
CA ARG A 308 -0.41 7.26 -16.66
C ARG A 308 0.00 6.04 -17.47
N ASP A 309 1.14 6.10 -18.13
CA ASP A 309 1.71 5.03 -18.96
C ASP A 309 1.89 3.71 -18.21
N TYR A 310 2.09 3.76 -16.88
CA TYR A 310 2.35 2.57 -16.05
C TYR A 310 1.09 1.99 -15.40
N LEU A 311 -0.09 2.54 -15.71
CA LEU A 311 -1.35 1.99 -15.21
C LEU A 311 -1.65 0.63 -15.84
N GLU A 312 -1.85 -0.36 -14.98
CA GLU A 312 -2.40 -1.67 -15.34
C GLU A 312 -3.71 -1.91 -14.60
N ASN A 313 -4.51 -2.88 -15.05
CA ASN A 313 -5.81 -3.23 -14.46
C ASN A 313 -5.69 -4.26 -13.33
N TYR A 314 -4.59 -4.19 -12.58
CA TYR A 314 -4.30 -5.06 -11.44
C TYR A 314 -3.94 -4.20 -10.25
N TYR A 315 -4.74 -4.31 -9.18
CA TYR A 315 -4.70 -3.44 -8.00
C TYR A 315 -4.56 -1.96 -8.38
N ARG A 316 -5.45 -1.50 -9.25
CA ARG A 316 -5.43 -0.17 -9.88
C ARG A 316 -5.93 0.94 -8.94
N PRO A 317 -5.17 2.03 -8.72
CA PRO A 317 -3.83 2.31 -9.27
C PRO A 317 -2.72 1.57 -8.51
N ASN A 318 -1.73 1.03 -9.24
CA ASN A 318 -0.68 0.17 -8.69
C ASN A 318 0.56 0.95 -8.20
N LEU A 319 1.47 0.27 -7.49
CA LEU A 319 2.67 0.88 -6.89
C LEU A 319 3.63 1.50 -7.92
N ARG A 320 3.76 0.93 -9.12
CA ARG A 320 4.65 1.49 -10.16
C ARG A 320 4.18 2.87 -10.62
N VAL A 321 2.90 3.17 -10.47
CA VAL A 321 2.31 4.50 -10.69
C VAL A 321 2.43 5.37 -9.44
N LYS A 322 2.02 4.84 -8.27
CA LYS A 322 1.71 5.65 -7.08
C LYS A 322 2.70 5.52 -5.91
N SER A 323 3.80 4.78 -6.04
CA SER A 323 4.82 4.63 -4.99
C SER A 323 6.25 4.75 -5.52
N ARG A 324 6.43 5.53 -6.59
CA ARG A 324 7.76 5.85 -7.12
C ARG A 324 8.50 6.80 -6.18
N ASP A 325 9.81 6.62 -6.04
CA ASP A 325 10.65 7.44 -5.17
C ASP A 325 10.48 8.94 -5.41
N GLY A 326 10.21 9.69 -4.35
CA GLY A 326 10.07 11.15 -4.40
C GLY A 326 8.92 11.70 -5.24
N LEU A 327 7.97 10.88 -5.71
CA LEU A 327 6.79 11.34 -6.47
C LEU A 327 5.58 11.71 -5.59
N THR A 328 5.79 11.88 -4.29
CA THR A 328 4.77 12.42 -3.37
C THR A 328 5.37 13.52 -2.50
N PRO A 329 5.57 14.74 -3.03
CA PRO A 329 5.83 15.90 -2.20
C PRO A 329 4.76 16.02 -1.11
N LEU A 330 5.17 16.23 0.13
CA LEU A 330 4.31 16.33 1.31
C LEU A 330 4.87 17.40 2.25
N LEU A 331 4.03 18.31 2.74
CA LEU A 331 4.47 19.25 3.78
C LEU A 331 4.68 18.52 5.11
N ALA A 332 5.84 18.76 5.73
CA ALA A 332 6.15 18.27 7.07
C ALA A 332 5.33 18.95 8.17
N THR A 333 4.81 20.14 7.89
CA THR A 333 3.97 20.91 8.81
C THR A 333 2.55 20.36 8.85
N VAL A 334 2.00 20.20 10.05
CA VAL A 334 0.58 19.84 10.26
C VAL A 334 -0.12 21.02 10.91
N VAL A 335 -1.11 21.60 10.22
CA VAL A 335 -1.99 22.62 10.79
C VAL A 335 -2.98 21.94 11.74
N PRO A 336 -3.00 22.28 13.05
CA PRO A 336 -3.88 21.64 14.01
C PRO A 336 -5.36 21.75 13.60
N LYS A 337 -6.16 20.73 13.89
CA LYS A 337 -7.59 20.73 13.49
C LYS A 337 -8.36 21.97 13.96
N ALA A 338 -8.02 22.51 15.13
CA ALA A 338 -8.67 23.68 15.71
C ALA A 338 -8.45 24.98 14.90
N ALA A 339 -7.40 25.04 14.07
CA ALA A 339 -7.12 26.17 13.20
C ALA A 339 -7.87 26.09 11.85
N VAL A 340 -8.48 24.94 11.54
CA VAL A 340 -9.27 24.69 10.33
C VAL A 340 -10.67 24.22 10.76
N PRO A 341 -11.56 25.14 11.15
CA PRO A 341 -12.85 24.79 11.73
C PRO A 341 -13.79 24.09 10.73
N ASP A 342 -13.61 24.34 9.43
CA ASP A 342 -14.38 23.71 8.36
C ASP A 342 -13.42 23.13 7.30
N PRO A 343 -13.03 21.84 7.41
CA PRO A 343 -12.12 21.21 6.46
C PRO A 343 -12.79 20.88 5.11
N HIS A 344 -14.11 21.06 4.99
CA HIS A 344 -14.89 20.83 3.77
C HIS A 344 -15.19 22.13 3.02
N ASN A 345 -14.48 23.22 3.33
CA ASN A 345 -14.60 24.50 2.64
C ASN A 345 -13.24 25.12 2.32
N LEU A 346 -12.28 24.29 1.89
CA LEU A 346 -10.91 24.71 1.57
C LEU A 346 -10.69 24.73 0.06
N THR A 347 -10.14 25.83 -0.46
CA THR A 347 -9.73 25.91 -1.86
C THR A 347 -8.41 25.17 -2.08
N LEU A 348 -8.36 24.27 -3.07
CA LEU A 348 -7.13 23.67 -3.59
C LEU A 348 -6.77 24.30 -4.93
N ARG A 349 -5.49 24.57 -5.16
CA ARG A 349 -4.96 25.10 -6.42
C ARG A 349 -3.65 24.43 -6.79
N THR A 350 -3.42 24.24 -8.09
CA THR A 350 -2.11 23.87 -8.63
C THR A 350 -1.67 24.88 -9.67
N PHE A 351 -0.42 25.34 -9.54
CA PHE A 351 0.24 26.21 -10.49
C PHE A 351 1.41 25.48 -11.13
N VAL A 352 1.61 25.68 -12.43
CA VAL A 352 2.79 25.22 -13.16
C VAL A 352 3.48 26.46 -13.74
N ASN A 353 4.72 26.73 -13.33
CA ASN A 353 5.47 27.93 -13.73
C ASN A 353 4.69 29.24 -13.51
N GLY A 354 3.91 29.29 -12.42
CA GLY A 354 3.06 30.43 -12.06
C GLY A 354 1.68 30.47 -12.75
N GLU A 355 1.42 29.63 -13.74
CA GLU A 355 0.10 29.52 -14.39
C GLU A 355 -0.83 28.63 -13.56
N LEU A 356 -2.01 29.14 -13.19
CA LEU A 356 -3.03 28.34 -12.50
C LEU A 356 -3.61 27.30 -13.48
N ARG A 357 -3.48 26.01 -13.16
CA ARG A 357 -3.96 24.90 -14.01
C ARG A 357 -5.01 24.01 -13.37
N GLN A 358 -5.04 23.98 -12.03
CA GLN A 358 -6.03 23.21 -11.29
C GLN A 358 -6.64 24.10 -10.20
N ARG A 359 -7.96 23.99 -10.02
CA ARG A 359 -8.67 24.63 -8.92
C ARG A 359 -9.88 23.79 -8.54
N GLY A 360 -10.05 23.53 -7.25
CA GLY A 360 -11.23 22.87 -6.69
C GLY A 360 -11.47 23.29 -5.24
N THR A 361 -12.49 22.71 -4.61
CA THR A 361 -12.81 22.92 -3.19
C THR A 361 -13.07 21.58 -2.51
N THR A 362 -12.65 21.44 -1.25
CA THR A 362 -12.96 20.25 -0.45
C THR A 362 -14.45 20.06 -0.18
N ALA A 363 -15.29 21.04 -0.51
CA ALA A 363 -16.76 20.91 -0.50
C ALA A 363 -17.26 19.87 -1.53
N ASP A 364 -16.45 19.58 -2.56
CA ASP A 364 -16.78 18.63 -3.63
C ASP A 364 -16.30 17.19 -3.33
N LEU A 365 -15.78 16.93 -2.12
CA LEU A 365 -15.43 15.58 -1.69
C LEU A 365 -16.68 14.68 -1.69
N ILE A 366 -16.61 13.55 -2.39
CA ILE A 366 -17.72 12.58 -2.45
C ILE A 366 -17.88 11.89 -1.09
N PHE A 367 -16.76 11.41 -0.54
CA PHE A 367 -16.67 10.84 0.79
C PHE A 367 -15.97 11.83 1.72
N SER A 368 -16.69 12.26 2.75
CA SER A 368 -16.22 13.24 3.72
C SER A 368 -15.06 12.69 4.57
N VAL A 369 -14.20 13.58 5.10
CA VAL A 369 -13.17 13.21 6.09
C VAL A 369 -13.68 12.30 7.22
N PRO A 370 -14.77 12.64 7.96
CA PRO A 370 -15.25 11.77 9.03
C PRO A 370 -15.76 10.42 8.51
N TYR A 371 -16.40 10.39 7.33
CA TYR A 371 -16.82 9.14 6.70
C TYR A 371 -15.64 8.24 6.36
N LEU A 372 -14.55 8.78 5.79
CA LEU A 372 -13.35 8.01 5.45
C LEU A 372 -12.68 7.40 6.69
N ILE A 373 -12.61 8.15 7.79
CA ILE A 373 -12.08 7.66 9.07
C ILE A 373 -12.96 6.55 9.62
N ALA A 374 -14.28 6.73 9.64
CA ALA A 374 -15.22 5.70 10.07
C ALA A 374 -15.12 4.43 9.22
N TYR A 375 -15.07 4.59 7.89
CA TYR A 375 -14.91 3.51 6.92
C TYR A 375 -13.64 2.69 7.17
N LEU A 376 -12.47 3.35 7.22
CA LEU A 376 -11.20 2.65 7.45
C LEU A 376 -11.17 1.99 8.83
N SER A 377 -11.59 2.73 9.87
CA SER A 377 -11.57 2.24 11.24
C SER A 377 -12.51 1.04 11.48
N SER A 378 -13.50 0.83 10.61
CA SER A 378 -14.44 -0.30 10.70
C SER A 378 -13.78 -1.66 10.46
N PHE A 379 -12.62 -1.72 9.79
CA PHE A 379 -11.94 -2.99 9.47
C PHE A 379 -10.44 -3.00 9.78
N MET A 380 -9.78 -1.85 9.93
CA MET A 380 -8.38 -1.74 10.36
C MET A 380 -8.20 -0.67 11.46
N THR A 381 -7.24 -0.84 12.36
CA THR A 381 -6.90 0.21 13.34
C THR A 381 -6.11 1.32 12.66
N LEU A 382 -6.60 2.56 12.72
CA LEU A 382 -5.83 3.75 12.39
C LEU A 382 -5.02 4.17 13.62
N ASN A 383 -3.76 4.52 13.41
CA ASN A 383 -2.81 4.88 14.46
C ASN A 383 -2.34 6.33 14.32
N PRO A 384 -1.94 7.00 15.40
CA PRO A 384 -1.35 8.33 15.32
C PRO A 384 -0.21 8.41 14.29
N GLY A 385 -0.24 9.46 13.48
CA GLY A 385 0.67 9.68 12.35
C GLY A 385 0.24 9.02 11.04
N ASP A 386 -0.77 8.14 11.02
CA ASP A 386 -1.38 7.71 9.76
C ASP A 386 -1.98 8.91 9.02
N MET A 387 -1.93 8.87 7.69
CA MET A 387 -2.29 9.98 6.81
C MET A 387 -3.31 9.52 5.76
N ILE A 388 -4.28 10.38 5.44
CA ILE A 388 -5.31 10.13 4.43
C ILE A 388 -5.26 11.28 3.41
N ALA A 389 -4.71 11.02 2.23
CA ALA A 389 -4.77 11.92 1.08
C ALA A 389 -6.15 11.77 0.42
N THR A 390 -6.96 12.83 0.44
CA THR A 390 -8.41 12.74 0.26
C THR A 390 -8.87 12.72 -1.20
N GLY A 391 -7.96 12.69 -2.16
CA GLY A 391 -8.23 12.81 -3.59
C GLY A 391 -7.97 14.22 -4.12
N THR A 392 -8.05 14.34 -5.44
CA THR A 392 -7.80 15.58 -6.20
C THR A 392 -9.03 16.00 -7.02
N PRO A 393 -9.28 17.31 -7.21
CA PRO A 393 -10.29 17.82 -8.15
C PRO A 393 -9.86 17.64 -9.62
N LYS A 394 -10.76 17.92 -10.57
CA LYS A 394 -10.43 17.97 -12.01
C LYS A 394 -9.37 19.02 -12.34
N GLY A 395 -8.82 18.98 -13.55
CA GLY A 395 -7.81 19.94 -14.03
C GLY A 395 -6.38 19.40 -13.99
N LEU A 396 -6.24 18.11 -14.27
CA LEU A 396 -4.96 17.44 -14.44
C LEU A 396 -4.32 17.88 -15.76
N SER A 397 -3.01 18.12 -15.76
CA SER A 397 -2.27 18.45 -16.98
C SER A 397 -0.87 17.86 -16.92
N ASP A 398 -0.26 17.68 -18.09
CA ASP A 398 1.09 17.13 -18.20
C ASP A 398 2.13 18.10 -17.62
N VAL A 399 3.16 17.56 -16.94
CA VAL A 399 4.30 18.32 -16.40
C VAL A 399 5.64 17.70 -16.81
N VAL A 400 6.61 18.55 -17.17
CA VAL A 400 7.87 18.13 -17.79
C VAL A 400 9.10 18.65 -17.04
N PRO A 401 10.29 18.05 -17.22
CA PRO A 401 11.52 18.55 -16.62
C PRO A 401 11.73 20.05 -16.82
N GLY A 402 12.06 20.76 -15.74
CA GLY A 402 12.17 22.22 -15.70
C GLY A 402 10.93 22.91 -15.12
N ASP A 403 9.78 22.24 -15.06
CA ASP A 403 8.57 22.80 -14.46
C ASP A 403 8.70 22.95 -12.94
N GLU A 404 8.32 24.13 -12.43
CA GLU A 404 7.98 24.33 -11.03
C GLU A 404 6.49 24.10 -10.84
N VAL A 405 6.14 23.08 -10.05
CA VAL A 405 4.77 22.75 -9.70
C VAL A 405 4.52 23.16 -8.25
N VAL A 406 3.50 23.98 -8.05
CA VAL A 406 3.10 24.47 -6.73
C VAL A 406 1.68 24.03 -6.45
N VAL A 407 1.48 23.26 -5.39
CA VAL A 407 0.15 22.95 -4.86
C VAL A 407 -0.12 23.80 -3.62
N GLU A 408 -1.33 24.31 -3.50
CA GLU A 408 -1.73 25.17 -2.38
C GLU A 408 -3.13 24.78 -1.90
N VAL A 409 -3.25 24.56 -0.60
CA VAL A 409 -4.52 24.34 0.10
C VAL A 409 -4.72 25.49 1.08
N GLU A 410 -5.81 26.24 0.86
CA GLU A 410 -6.16 27.42 1.64
C GLU A 410 -6.18 27.14 3.15
N GLY A 411 -5.50 28.00 3.92
CA GLY A 411 -5.40 27.87 5.38
C GLY A 411 -4.55 26.69 5.89
N VAL A 412 -4.06 25.83 4.99
CA VAL A 412 -3.26 24.64 5.36
C VAL A 412 -1.79 24.80 4.95
N GLY A 413 -1.52 25.10 3.68
CA GLY A 413 -0.13 25.26 3.24
C GLY A 413 0.06 25.36 1.74
N ARG A 414 1.30 25.72 1.37
CA ARG A 414 1.77 25.85 0.00
C ARG A 414 3.04 25.00 -0.15
N LEU A 415 3.05 24.12 -1.13
CA LEU A 415 4.07 23.10 -1.34
C LEU A 415 4.64 23.23 -2.75
N VAL A 416 5.96 23.35 -2.84
CA VAL A 416 6.70 23.53 -4.10
C VAL A 416 7.45 22.26 -4.44
N ASN A 417 7.39 21.86 -5.71
CA ASN A 417 8.18 20.78 -6.27
C ASN A 417 8.71 21.16 -7.65
N ARG A 418 9.85 20.60 -8.05
CA ARG A 418 10.41 20.79 -9.40
C ARG A 418 10.55 19.47 -10.13
N ILE A 419 10.04 19.42 -11.36
CA ILE A 419 10.18 18.23 -12.19
C ILE A 419 11.58 18.20 -12.79
N VAL A 420 12.23 17.04 -12.73
CA VAL A 420 13.57 16.82 -13.30
C VAL A 420 13.57 15.57 -14.18
N SER A 421 14.51 15.50 -15.13
CA SER A 421 14.75 14.29 -15.92
C SER A 421 15.47 13.23 -15.10
N GLU A 422 15.48 11.98 -15.57
CA GLU A 422 16.29 10.93 -14.94
C GLU A 422 17.77 11.31 -14.89
N GLU A 423 18.32 11.87 -15.97
CA GLU A 423 19.72 12.28 -16.03
C GLU A 423 20.08 13.37 -15.01
N SER A 424 19.16 14.31 -14.72
CA SER A 424 19.42 15.38 -13.75
C SER A 424 19.36 14.90 -12.30
N ALA A 425 18.79 13.71 -12.05
CA ALA A 425 18.58 13.14 -10.73
C ALA A 425 19.59 12.03 -10.37
N LYS A 426 20.38 11.54 -11.33
CA LYS A 426 21.53 10.67 -11.10
C LYS A 426 22.67 11.46 -10.44
#